data_AF-A0A1X0W9C8-F1
#
_entry.id   AF-A0A1X0W9C8-F1
#
_cell.length_a   1.000
_cell.length_b   1.000
_cell.length_c   1.000
_cell.angle_alpha   90.00
_cell.angle_beta   90.00
_cell.angle_gamma   90.00
#
_symmetry.space_group_name_H-M   'P 1'
#
loop_
_entity.id
_entity.type
_entity.pdbx_description
1 polymer ?
#
loop_
_entity_poly.entity_id
_entity_poly.type
_entity_poly.pdbx_seq_one_letter_code
_entity_poly.pdbx_strand_id
1 'polypeptide(L)'
;MSEYGLPYRAQPRALLTITRCQPMVARPPRPENLRQWVKFIGKGIAQSFRLMVGVQDYPNYVRHMQVHHPEKTPMTEKEFHRYCLNARFPSEAGKLGKCPC
;
A
#
# COMPACT_ATOMS: atom_id res chain seq x y z
N MET A 1 19.87 8.50 -55.48
CA MET A 1 19.85 7.11 -54.97
C MET A 1 21.26 6.81 -54.49
N SER A 2 21.49 7.00 -53.19
CA SER A 2 21.85 5.91 -52.24
C SER A 2 23.38 5.91 -52.08
N GLU A 3 24.03 5.78 -50.93
CA GLU A 3 23.70 5.10 -49.69
C GLU A 3 24.42 5.81 -48.53
N TYR A 4 23.69 6.40 -47.58
CA TYR A 4 24.26 6.76 -46.28
C TYR A 4 24.33 5.48 -45.43
N GLY A 5 25.38 4.68 -45.64
CA GLY A 5 25.66 3.49 -44.84
C GLY A 5 26.23 3.86 -43.47
N LEU A 6 25.38 4.24 -42.53
CA LEU A 6 25.75 4.31 -41.12
C LEU A 6 25.92 2.87 -40.61
N PRO A 7 27.10 2.47 -40.08
CA PRO A 7 27.26 1.16 -39.46
C PRO A 7 26.55 1.19 -38.10
N TYR A 8 25.25 0.85 -38.08
CA TYR A 8 24.53 0.62 -36.83
C TYR A 8 25.11 -0.61 -36.14
N ARG A 9 26.00 -0.39 -35.17
CA ARG A 9 26.59 -1.43 -34.34
C ARG A 9 25.52 -1.92 -33.36
N ALA A 10 24.74 -2.92 -33.76
CA ALA A 10 23.83 -3.60 -32.87
C ALA A 10 24.66 -4.28 -31.76
N GLN A 11 24.71 -3.68 -30.57
CA GLN A 11 25.29 -4.35 -29.42
C GLN A 11 24.39 -5.54 -29.06
N PRO A 12 24.92 -6.77 -28.95
CA PRO A 12 24.17 -7.87 -28.40
C PRO A 12 23.85 -7.52 -26.95
N ARG A 13 22.56 -7.35 -26.62
CA ARG A 13 22.10 -7.15 -25.26
C ARG A 13 22.64 -8.32 -24.42
N ALA A 14 23.53 -8.03 -23.48
CA ALA A 14 24.04 -9.02 -22.55
C ALA A 14 22.86 -9.77 -21.91
N LEU A 15 22.89 -11.09 -22.00
CA LEU A 15 21.85 -11.95 -21.45
C LEU A 15 21.83 -11.77 -19.92
N LEU A 16 20.83 -11.05 -19.41
CA LEU A 16 20.66 -10.86 -17.98
C LEU A 16 20.32 -12.22 -17.34
N THR A 17 21.31 -12.86 -16.72
CA THR A 17 21.11 -14.12 -16.01
C THR A 17 20.69 -13.82 -14.58
N ILE A 18 19.48 -14.23 -14.22
CA ILE A 18 18.98 -14.06 -12.85
C ILE A 18 19.76 -15.01 -11.95
N THR A 19 20.70 -14.48 -11.16
CA THR A 19 21.55 -15.28 -10.28
C THR A 19 20.83 -15.76 -9.03
N ARG A 20 19.88 -14.97 -8.51
CA ARG A 20 19.17 -15.29 -7.26
C ARG A 20 17.84 -14.54 -7.15
N CYS A 21 16.78 -15.26 -6.81
CA CYS A 21 15.51 -14.68 -6.42
C CYS A 21 15.42 -14.62 -4.89
N GLN A 22 15.46 -13.43 -4.31
CA GLN A 22 15.21 -13.22 -2.88
C GLN A 22 13.77 -12.73 -2.72
N PRO A 23 12.94 -13.36 -1.86
CA PRO A 23 11.62 -12.82 -1.58
C PRO A 23 11.75 -11.47 -0.89
N MET A 24 11.18 -10.42 -1.49
CA MET A 24 11.18 -9.07 -0.90
C MET A 24 10.33 -8.96 0.37
N VAL A 25 9.50 -9.97 0.65
CA VAL A 25 8.65 -10.02 1.85
C VAL A 25 8.79 -11.39 2.49
N ALA A 26 9.14 -11.40 3.78
CA ALA A 26 9.18 -12.62 4.58
C ALA A 26 7.79 -13.28 4.57
N ARG A 27 7.72 -14.53 4.09
CA ARG A 27 6.47 -15.30 4.19
C ARG A 27 6.19 -15.56 5.67
N PRO A 28 4.97 -15.28 6.17
CA PRO A 28 4.63 -15.65 7.52
C PRO A 28 4.70 -17.19 7.64
N PRO A 29 5.19 -17.72 8.78
CA PRO A 29 5.23 -19.16 9.01
C PRO A 29 3.81 -19.73 8.93
N ARG A 30 3.66 -20.96 8.41
CA ARG A 30 2.36 -21.64 8.39
C ARG A 30 1.85 -21.74 9.84
N PRO A 31 0.56 -21.46 10.09
CA PRO A 31 0.00 -21.60 11.43
C PRO A 31 0.00 -23.08 11.81
N GLU A 32 0.72 -23.44 12.87
CA GLU A 32 0.79 -24.81 13.37
C GLU A 32 -0.33 -25.08 14.39
N ASN A 33 -0.87 -24.02 14.99
CA ASN A 33 -1.85 -24.11 16.07
C ASN A 33 -3.14 -23.38 15.73
N LEU A 34 -4.27 -23.86 16.28
CA LEU A 34 -5.60 -23.26 16.10
C LEU A 34 -5.62 -21.76 16.47
N ARG A 35 -4.92 -21.36 17.54
CA ARG A 35 -4.83 -19.96 17.97
C ARG A 35 -4.12 -19.07 16.93
N GLN A 36 -3.11 -19.58 16.24
CA GLN A 36 -2.42 -18.87 15.17
C GLN A 36 -3.31 -18.77 13.92
N TRP A 37 -4.07 -19.84 13.63
CA TRP A 37 -5.03 -19.87 12.53
C TRP A 37 -6.16 -18.85 12.71
N VAL A 38 -6.75 -18.77 13.92
CA VAL A 38 -7.74 -17.75 14.26
C VAL A 38 -7.18 -16.33 14.12
N LYS A 39 -5.93 -16.09 14.56
CA LYS A 39 -5.26 -14.80 14.35
C LYS A 39 -5.04 -14.48 12.86
N PHE A 40 -4.68 -15.46 12.06
CA PHE A 40 -4.46 -15.29 10.62
C PHE A 40 -5.77 -14.92 9.89
N ILE A 41 -6.85 -15.65 10.19
CA ILE A 41 -8.17 -15.36 9.63
C ILE A 41 -8.69 -14.01 10.12
N GLY A 42 -8.57 -13.69 11.41
CA GLY A 42 -8.96 -12.39 11.94
C GLY A 42 -8.25 -11.22 11.25
N LYS A 43 -6.95 -11.37 10.93
CA LYS A 43 -6.19 -10.38 10.17
C LYS A 43 -6.71 -10.22 8.73
N GLY A 44 -7.02 -11.32 8.05
CA GLY A 44 -7.58 -11.30 6.69
C GLY A 44 -8.97 -10.68 6.65
N ILE A 45 -9.83 -11.05 7.59
CA ILE A 45 -11.16 -10.47 7.74
C ILE A 45 -11.07 -8.97 8.01
N ALA A 46 -10.23 -8.53 8.96
CA ALA A 46 -10.01 -7.10 9.23
C ALA A 46 -9.50 -6.33 7.99
N GLN A 47 -8.62 -6.95 7.19
CA GLN A 47 -8.15 -6.35 5.94
C GLN A 47 -9.27 -6.22 4.90
N SER A 48 -10.12 -7.24 4.75
CA SER A 48 -11.27 -7.19 3.84
C SER A 48 -12.34 -6.21 4.29
N PHE A 49 -12.63 -6.14 5.60
CA PHE A 49 -13.55 -5.14 6.16
C PHE A 49 -13.01 -3.71 5.99
N ARG A 50 -11.71 -3.49 6.18
CA ARG A 50 -11.07 -2.18 5.89
C ARG A 50 -11.29 -1.76 4.44
N LEU A 51 -11.17 -2.69 3.50
CA LEU A 51 -11.40 -2.42 2.09
C LEU A 51 -12.88 -2.19 1.78
N MET A 52 -13.78 -2.97 2.38
CA MET A 52 -15.22 -2.94 2.11
C MET A 52 -15.93 -1.73 2.72
N VAL A 53 -15.66 -1.42 3.99
CA VAL A 53 -16.41 -0.38 4.71
C VAL A 53 -15.83 1.01 4.45
N GLY A 54 -14.59 1.10 3.94
CA GLY A 54 -13.86 2.37 3.80
C GLY A 54 -13.62 3.06 5.15
N VAL A 55 -13.77 2.31 6.25
CA VAL A 55 -13.53 2.80 7.61
C VAL A 55 -12.03 2.82 7.82
N GLN A 56 -11.49 4.01 7.81
CA GLN A 56 -10.09 4.25 8.13
C GLN A 56 -9.95 4.03 9.65
N ASP A 57 -9.04 3.14 10.06
CA ASP A 57 -8.72 2.94 11.48
C ASP A 57 -7.77 4.04 11.97
N TYR A 58 -8.12 4.70 13.08
CA TYR A 58 -7.26 5.70 13.71
C TYR A 58 -5.83 5.20 14.03
N PRO A 59 -5.62 4.01 14.64
CA PRO A 59 -4.27 3.51 14.89
C PRO A 59 -3.48 3.21 13.60
N ASN A 60 -4.16 2.87 12.50
CA ASN A 60 -3.50 2.71 11.20
C ASN A 60 -3.12 4.06 10.58
N TYR A 61 -3.97 5.08 10.74
CA TYR A 61 -3.67 6.46 10.35
C TYR A 61 -2.46 7.01 11.11
N VAL A 62 -2.40 6.86 12.44
CA VAL A 62 -1.26 7.33 13.24
C VAL A 62 0.03 6.63 12.83
N ARG A 63 -0.02 5.31 12.60
CA ARG A 63 1.14 4.57 12.08
C ARG A 63 1.56 5.08 10.71
N HIS A 64 0.61 5.33 9.81
CA HIS A 64 0.90 5.90 8.49
C HIS A 64 1.54 7.29 8.59
N MET A 65 1.00 8.17 9.45
CA MET A 65 1.56 9.50 9.70
C MET A 65 2.97 9.41 10.30
N GLN A 66 3.22 8.52 11.26
CA GLN A 66 4.56 8.32 11.83
C GLN A 66 5.59 7.82 10.80
N VAL A 67 5.17 6.95 9.88
CA VAL A 67 6.07 6.34 8.88
C VAL A 67 6.31 7.28 7.69
N HIS A 68 5.28 7.99 7.21
CA HIS A 68 5.33 8.78 5.98
C HIS A 68 5.42 10.29 6.20
N HIS A 69 4.98 10.78 7.36
CA HIS A 69 4.95 12.20 7.73
C HIS A 69 5.43 12.43 9.17
N PRO A 70 6.68 12.07 9.51
CA PRO A 70 7.20 12.19 10.88
C PRO A 70 7.21 13.65 11.39
N GLU A 71 7.15 14.64 10.49
CA GLU A 71 7.16 16.06 10.84
C GLU A 71 5.77 16.67 11.11
N LYS A 72 4.69 15.94 10.84
CA LYS A 72 3.32 16.42 11.10
C LYS A 72 2.74 15.72 12.33
N THR A 73 2.21 16.50 13.26
CA THR A 73 1.44 15.97 14.38
C THR A 73 0.16 15.30 13.84
N PRO A 74 -0.09 14.02 14.14
CA PRO A 74 -1.32 13.35 13.72
C PRO A 74 -2.54 14.03 14.36
N MET A 75 -3.64 14.12 13.61
CA MET A 75 -4.88 14.75 14.11
C MET A 75 -5.47 13.92 15.26
N THR A 76 -6.31 14.55 16.09
CA THR A 76 -6.98 13.86 17.20
C THR A 76 -8.05 12.88 16.71
N GLU A 77 -8.36 11.85 17.51
CA GLU A 77 -9.37 10.82 17.17
C GLU A 77 -10.73 11.42 16.75
N LYS A 78 -11.15 12.49 17.42
CA LYS A 78 -12.42 13.19 17.14
C LYS A 78 -12.41 13.88 15.76
N GLU A 79 -11.29 14.50 15.40
CA GLU A 79 -11.13 15.14 14.08
C GLU A 79 -11.10 14.11 12.96
N PHE A 80 -10.45 12.97 13.22
CA PHE A 80 -10.38 11.86 12.27
C PHE A 80 -11.76 11.23 12.05
N HIS A 81 -12.53 11.07 13.12
CA HIS A 81 -13.90 10.58 13.02
C HIS A 81 -14.78 11.53 12.18
N ARG A 82 -14.64 12.85 12.38
CA ARG A 82 -15.34 13.85 11.56
C ARG A 82 -14.89 13.83 10.10
N TYR A 83 -13.59 13.65 9.83
CA TYR A 83 -13.05 13.47 8.49
C TYR A 83 -13.63 12.23 7.79
N CYS A 84 -13.70 11.10 8.48
CA CYS A 84 -14.32 9.87 7.97
C CYS A 84 -15.81 10.05 7.64
N LEU A 85 -16.55 10.75 8.50
CA LEU A 85 -17.97 11.06 8.26
C LEU A 85 -18.15 11.99 7.05
N ASN A 86 -17.35 13.05 6.94
CA ASN A 86 -17.34 13.96 5.79
C ASN A 86 -16.96 13.25 4.48
N ALA A 87 -16.03 12.29 4.54
CA ALA A 87 -15.64 11.48 3.38
C ALA A 87 -16.77 10.55 2.92
N ARG A 88 -17.58 10.03 3.86
CA ARG A 88 -18.68 9.10 3.58
C ARG A 88 -19.98 9.80 3.17
N PHE A 89 -20.27 10.97 3.74
CA PHE A 89 -21.41 11.82 3.39
C PHE A 89 -20.90 13.18 2.89
N PRO A 90 -20.34 13.22 1.68
CA PRO A 90 -19.93 14.48 1.09
C PRO A 90 -21.18 15.28 0.74
N SER A 91 -21.48 16.35 1.49
CA SER A 91 -22.44 17.36 1.06
C SER A 91 -21.99 18.09 -0.22
N GLU A 92 -20.70 17.94 -0.61
CA GLU A 92 -20.13 18.42 -1.86
C GLU A 92 -19.37 17.31 -2.60
N ALA A 93 -19.77 17.02 -3.84
CA ALA A 93 -19.19 15.97 -4.66
C ALA A 93 -17.71 16.21 -4.97
N GLY A 94 -16.84 15.32 -4.48
CA GLY A 94 -15.50 15.13 -5.03
C GLY A 94 -14.35 15.45 -4.08
N LYS A 95 -13.91 14.44 -3.32
CA LYS A 95 -12.50 14.24 -2.86
C LYS A 95 -12.33 12.93 -2.08
N LEU A 96 -12.92 11.82 -2.54
CA LEU A 96 -12.63 10.50 -1.99
C LEU A 96 -11.39 9.93 -2.69
N GLY A 97 -10.19 10.31 -2.21
CA GLY A 97 -8.96 9.77 -2.80
C GLY A 97 -7.64 10.39 -2.35
N LYS A 98 -7.63 11.27 -1.35
CA LYS A 98 -6.38 11.84 -0.83
C LYS A 98 -6.16 11.41 0.61
N CYS A 99 -4.93 10.99 0.91
CA CYS A 99 -4.47 10.78 2.27
C CYS A 99 -4.85 12.00 3.13
N PRO A 100 -5.31 11.82 4.38
CA PRO A 100 -5.66 12.92 5.30
C PRO A 100 -4.45 13.75 5.80
N CYS A 101 -3.44 13.96 4.95
CA CYS A 101 -2.25 14.78 5.22
C CYS A 101 -2.45 16.26 4.91
#